data_AF-A0A3N5W018-F1
#
_entry.id   AF-A0A3N5W018-F1
#
_cell.length_a   1.000
_cell.length_b   1.000
_cell.length_c   1.000
_cell.angle_alpha   90.00
_cell.angle_beta   90.00
_cell.angle_gamma   90.00
#
_symmetry.space_group_name_H-M   'P 1'
#
loop_
_entity.id
_entity.type
_entity.pdbx_description
1 polymer ?
#
loop_
_entity_poly.entity_id
_entity_poly.type
_entity_poly.pdbx_seq_one_letter_code
_entity_poly.pdbx_strand_id
1 'polypeptide(L)'
;MERMNRKAVRHIGGWTGPCVLLLTMPLLAQQGELPRLPREQWGAPLVTVSHVGAQWIIAGRTQKVTLDETDLQITVEAGPATWKMGPSSEKDMLVKAGEKEFYLRLADAGKINITPYDTGAKTGIKIRLEGFRREEGPVLDLALCLTVGLEGKAEELVCEAVAI
;
A
#
# COMPACT_ATOMS: atom_id res chain seq x y z
N MET A 1 -20.25 -64.42 -38.58
CA MET A 1 -20.46 -65.77 -38.02
C MET A 1 -20.29 -65.63 -36.52
N GLU A 2 -21.21 -65.94 -35.62
CA GLU A 2 -22.47 -66.66 -35.74
C GLU A 2 -23.26 -66.46 -34.43
N ARG A 3 -24.58 -66.24 -34.58
CA ARG A 3 -25.70 -66.60 -33.69
C ARG A 3 -25.52 -66.48 -32.16
N MET A 4 -26.26 -65.52 -31.59
CA MET A 4 -27.57 -65.75 -30.96
C MET A 4 -27.78 -67.13 -30.28
N ASN A 5 -28.12 -67.14 -28.97
CA ASN A 5 -29.50 -67.38 -28.46
C ASN A 5 -29.62 -68.32 -27.23
N ARG A 6 -30.48 -67.91 -26.27
CA ARG A 6 -31.36 -68.70 -25.35
C ARG A 6 -30.67 -69.57 -24.28
N LYS A 7 -31.14 -69.77 -23.04
CA LYS A 7 -32.34 -69.57 -22.18
C LYS A 7 -31.76 -69.55 -20.73
N ALA A 8 -32.39 -69.05 -19.67
CA ALA A 8 -33.57 -69.62 -19.04
C ALA A 8 -34.04 -68.74 -17.86
N VAL A 9 -35.30 -68.95 -17.50
CA VAL A 9 -36.13 -68.14 -16.60
C VAL A 9 -36.24 -68.81 -15.23
N ARG A 10 -36.59 -67.99 -14.22
CA ARG A 10 -37.30 -68.27 -12.95
C ARG A 10 -36.44 -68.45 -11.70
N HIS A 11 -36.59 -67.53 -10.73
CA HIS A 11 -37.42 -67.70 -9.52
C HIS A 11 -37.30 -66.43 -8.65
N ILE A 12 -38.32 -65.56 -8.60
CA ILE A 12 -39.19 -65.28 -7.44
C ILE A 12 -38.60 -65.50 -6.04
N GLY A 13 -38.56 -64.41 -5.26
CA GLY A 13 -38.21 -64.31 -3.84
C GLY A 13 -37.43 -63.00 -3.63
N GLY A 14 -38.03 -61.86 -3.31
CA GLY A 14 -39.00 -61.67 -2.23
C GLY A 14 -38.27 -61.42 -0.91
N TRP A 15 -37.46 -60.37 -0.82
CA TRP A 15 -36.98 -59.90 0.49
C TRP A 15 -36.92 -58.38 0.56
N THR A 16 -37.79 -57.87 1.42
CA THR A 16 -37.94 -56.48 1.84
C THR A 16 -36.76 -56.11 2.73
N GLY A 17 -35.74 -55.47 2.17
CA GLY A 17 -34.74 -54.72 2.92
C GLY A 17 -35.18 -53.26 3.03
N PRO A 18 -35.10 -52.62 4.21
CA PRO A 18 -35.47 -51.21 4.32
C PRO A 18 -34.50 -50.37 3.49
N CYS A 19 -35.03 -49.60 2.55
CA CYS A 19 -34.33 -48.50 1.90
C CYS A 19 -33.88 -47.51 2.97
N VAL A 20 -32.61 -47.57 3.36
CA VAL A 20 -31.95 -46.46 4.04
C VAL A 20 -31.79 -45.36 3.01
N LEU A 21 -32.78 -44.45 2.96
CA LEU A 21 -32.66 -43.18 2.26
C LEU A 21 -31.57 -42.37 2.97
N LEU A 22 -30.35 -42.46 2.45
CA LEU A 22 -29.28 -41.49 2.72
C LEU A 22 -29.73 -40.15 2.16
N LEU A 23 -30.39 -39.36 3.01
CA LEU A 23 -30.62 -37.94 2.80
C LEU A 23 -29.24 -37.25 2.85
N THR A 24 -28.57 -37.18 1.71
CA THR A 24 -27.42 -36.31 1.52
C THR A 24 -27.91 -34.87 1.58
N MET A 25 -27.93 -34.30 2.79
CA MET A 25 -28.04 -32.86 2.98
C MET A 25 -26.87 -32.21 2.23
N PRO A 26 -27.10 -31.42 1.17
CA PRO A 26 -26.03 -30.61 0.63
C PRO A 26 -25.71 -29.59 1.72
N LEU A 27 -24.55 -29.73 2.35
CA LEU A 27 -23.98 -28.70 3.20
C LEU A 27 -23.69 -27.53 2.27
N LEU A 28 -24.67 -26.63 2.11
CA LEU A 28 -24.45 -25.29 1.61
C LEU A 28 -23.51 -24.66 2.63
N ALA A 29 -22.20 -24.78 2.38
CA ALA A 29 -21.19 -23.99 3.05
C ALA A 29 -21.50 -22.54 2.68
N GLN A 30 -22.32 -21.88 3.50
CA GLN A 30 -22.39 -20.44 3.54
C GLN A 30 -20.99 -20.00 3.96
N GLN A 31 -20.16 -19.67 2.97
CA GLN A 31 -18.92 -18.93 3.20
C GLN A 31 -19.32 -17.53 3.66
N GLY A 32 -19.79 -17.41 4.91
CA GLY A 32 -19.88 -16.14 5.58
C GLY A 32 -18.45 -15.63 5.72
N GLU A 33 -18.11 -14.57 4.99
CA GLU A 33 -16.91 -13.81 5.31
C GLU A 33 -17.04 -13.40 6.78
N LEU A 34 -16.14 -13.92 7.62
CA LEU A 34 -16.02 -13.42 8.99
C LEU A 34 -15.85 -11.89 8.91
N PRO A 35 -16.56 -11.10 9.74
CA PRO A 35 -16.38 -9.66 9.74
C PRO A 35 -14.89 -9.35 9.91
N ARG A 36 -14.26 -8.76 8.88
CA ARG A 36 -12.88 -8.33 8.98
C ARG A 36 -12.84 -7.28 10.10
N LEU A 37 -12.11 -7.59 11.17
CA LEU A 37 -12.01 -6.67 12.32
C LEU A 37 -11.55 -5.29 11.80
N PRO A 38 -12.13 -4.18 12.29
CA PRO A 38 -11.72 -2.83 11.90
C PRO A 38 -10.21 -2.66 12.03
N ARG A 39 -9.59 -1.95 11.09
CA ARG A 39 -8.12 -1.84 10.96
C ARG A 39 -7.41 -1.37 12.24
N GLU A 40 -8.08 -0.53 13.02
CA GLU A 40 -7.61 -0.07 14.33
C GLU A 40 -7.38 -1.21 15.35
N GLN A 41 -8.15 -2.30 15.24
CA GLN A 41 -8.01 -3.50 16.08
C GLN A 41 -6.77 -4.33 15.71
N TRP A 42 -6.23 -4.12 14.51
CA TRP A 42 -4.95 -4.69 14.04
C TRP A 42 -3.76 -3.77 14.32
N GLY A 43 -3.99 -2.60 14.91
CA GLY A 43 -2.94 -1.61 15.20
C GLY A 43 -2.64 -0.62 14.07
N ALA A 44 -3.39 -0.67 12.96
CA ALA A 44 -3.24 0.29 11.87
C ALA A 44 -3.84 1.66 12.26
N PRO A 45 -3.16 2.78 11.98
CA PRO A 45 -3.72 4.11 12.20
C PRO A 45 -4.93 4.37 11.29
N LEU A 46 -5.95 5.08 11.80
CA LEU A 46 -7.04 5.60 10.97
C LEU A 46 -6.57 6.90 10.30
N VAL A 47 -5.84 6.74 9.21
CA VAL A 47 -5.22 7.85 8.46
C VAL A 47 -5.77 7.91 7.06
N THR A 48 -6.02 9.12 6.61
CA THR A 48 -6.46 9.43 5.24
C THR A 48 -5.38 10.21 4.51
N VAL A 49 -5.23 9.92 3.22
CA VAL A 49 -4.32 10.65 2.34
C VAL A 49 -5.14 11.28 1.24
N SER A 50 -4.97 12.57 1.03
CA SER A 50 -5.66 13.33 -0.01
C SER A 50 -4.72 14.31 -0.69
N HIS A 51 -5.05 14.67 -1.93
CA HIS A 51 -4.34 15.68 -2.71
C HIS A 51 -5.31 16.81 -3.05
N VAL A 52 -4.98 18.03 -2.65
CA VAL A 52 -5.80 19.22 -2.84
C VAL A 52 -4.91 20.36 -3.34
N GLY A 53 -5.13 20.78 -4.58
CA GLY A 53 -4.25 21.77 -5.22
C GLY A 53 -2.82 21.22 -5.35
N ALA A 54 -1.85 21.96 -4.83
CA ALA A 54 -0.43 21.57 -4.82
C ALA A 54 -0.02 20.87 -3.50
N GLN A 55 -0.99 20.41 -2.71
CA GLN A 55 -0.74 19.90 -1.36
C GLN A 55 -1.17 18.45 -1.20
N TRP A 56 -0.28 17.66 -0.63
CA TRP A 56 -0.57 16.34 -0.12
C TRP A 56 -0.85 16.41 1.38
N ILE A 57 -2.01 15.93 1.79
CA ILE A 57 -2.47 15.96 3.18
C ILE A 57 -2.60 14.53 3.68
N ILE A 58 -1.90 14.24 4.78
CA ILE A 58 -1.98 13.00 5.55
C ILE A 58 -2.66 13.35 6.87
N ALA A 59 -3.94 12.99 7.02
CA ALA A 59 -4.74 13.35 8.18
C ALA A 59 -5.06 12.10 9.01
N GLY A 60 -4.52 12.04 10.22
CA GLY A 60 -4.97 11.17 11.30
C GLY A 60 -6.03 11.86 12.17
N ARG A 61 -6.29 11.29 13.36
CA ARG A 61 -7.25 11.81 14.34
C ARG A 61 -6.67 12.93 15.18
N THR A 62 -5.37 12.89 15.47
CA THR A 62 -4.69 13.89 16.31
C THR A 62 -3.59 14.63 15.57
N GLN A 63 -3.12 14.10 14.44
CA GLN A 63 -2.04 14.68 13.65
C GLN A 63 -2.44 14.89 12.20
N LYS A 64 -2.00 16.01 11.61
CA LYS A 64 -2.13 16.30 10.19
C LYS A 64 -0.79 16.74 9.63
N VAL A 65 -0.35 16.09 8.55
CA VAL A 65 0.88 16.42 7.84
C VAL A 65 0.51 16.93 6.46
N THR A 66 1.04 18.08 6.08
CA THR A 66 0.84 18.68 4.77
C THR A 66 2.19 18.83 4.09
N LEU A 67 2.34 18.26 2.90
CA LEU A 67 3.49 18.46 2.02
C LEU A 67 3.07 19.39 0.86
N ASP A 68 3.82 20.45 0.63
CA ASP A 68 3.73 21.24 -0.61
C ASP A 68 4.57 20.58 -1.70
N GLU A 69 3.97 20.24 -2.84
CA GLU A 69 4.67 19.50 -3.91
C GLU A 69 5.61 20.38 -4.74
N THR A 70 5.52 21.71 -4.61
CA THR A 70 6.34 22.65 -5.40
C THR A 70 7.71 22.86 -4.80
N ASP A 71 7.81 22.88 -3.46
CA ASP A 71 9.05 23.15 -2.74
C ASP A 71 9.38 22.09 -1.68
N LEU A 72 8.57 21.03 -1.58
CA LEU A 72 8.70 19.93 -0.62
C LEU A 72 8.65 20.36 0.86
N GLN A 73 8.12 21.55 1.15
CA GLN A 73 7.90 22.01 2.51
C GLN A 73 6.89 21.10 3.23
N ILE A 74 7.20 20.73 4.48
CA ILE A 74 6.30 19.94 5.32
C ILE A 74 5.81 20.78 6.50
N THR A 75 4.50 20.81 6.69
CA THR A 75 3.84 21.33 7.89
C THR A 75 3.22 20.19 8.66
N VAL A 76 3.47 20.13 9.97
CA VAL A 76 2.89 19.15 10.89
C VAL A 76 2.06 19.88 11.93
N GLU A 77 0.79 19.54 12.02
CA GLU A 77 -0.16 20.03 13.02
C GLU A 77 -0.48 18.89 13.98
N ALA A 78 -0.16 19.05 15.27
CA ALA A 78 -0.44 18.07 16.32
C ALA A 78 -1.00 18.78 17.56
N GLY A 79 -2.32 18.71 17.73
CA GLY A 79 -3.01 19.47 18.78
C GLY A 79 -2.74 20.98 18.66
N PRO A 80 -2.26 21.66 19.72
CA PRO A 80 -1.96 23.10 19.67
C PRO A 80 -0.62 23.43 18.99
N ALA A 81 0.20 22.43 18.67
CA ALA A 81 1.52 22.64 18.08
C ALA A 81 1.45 22.60 16.55
N THR A 82 2.19 23.52 15.92
CA THR A 82 2.44 23.52 14.49
C THR A 82 3.93 23.63 14.24
N TRP A 83 4.50 22.63 13.58
CA TRP A 83 5.88 22.65 13.11
C TRP A 83 5.91 22.83 11.61
N LYS A 84 6.68 23.82 11.16
CA LYS A 84 6.89 24.10 9.75
C LYS A 84 8.35 23.81 9.44
N MET A 85 8.61 22.73 8.71
CA MET A 85 9.94 22.44 8.17
C MET A 85 10.22 23.41 7.02
N GLY A 86 11.48 23.76 6.81
CA GLY A 86 11.87 24.62 5.70
C GLY A 86 11.56 23.96 4.34
N PRO A 87 11.37 24.74 3.28
CA PRO A 87 11.32 24.19 1.93
C PRO A 87 12.66 23.57 1.54
N SER A 88 12.63 22.70 0.53
CA SER A 88 13.81 22.18 -0.16
C SER A 88 14.74 23.33 -0.58
N SER A 89 16.03 23.15 -0.35
CA SER A 89 17.07 24.16 -0.45
C SER A 89 18.25 23.69 -1.32
N GLU A 90 19.11 24.62 -1.72
CA GLU A 90 20.28 24.33 -2.57
C GLU A 90 21.25 23.29 -1.99
N LYS A 91 21.18 22.99 -0.68
CA LYS A 91 22.11 22.12 0.03
C LYS A 91 21.45 20.87 0.64
N ASP A 92 20.31 20.46 0.12
CA ASP A 92 19.60 19.28 0.65
C ASP A 92 20.41 17.99 0.51
N MET A 93 21.17 17.85 -0.57
CA MET A 93 22.02 16.70 -0.81
C MET A 93 23.42 17.12 -1.21
N LEU A 94 24.45 16.51 -0.62
CA LEU A 94 25.81 16.53 -1.14
C LEU A 94 26.02 15.23 -1.93
N VAL A 95 26.29 15.34 -3.23
CA VAL A 95 26.45 14.19 -4.13
C VAL A 95 27.85 14.19 -4.71
N LYS A 96 28.41 12.98 -4.87
CA LYS A 96 29.67 12.74 -5.55
C LYS A 96 29.44 11.98 -6.86
N ALA A 97 29.86 12.55 -7.97
CA ALA A 97 29.86 11.90 -9.28
C ALA A 97 31.27 11.96 -9.88
N GLY A 98 31.92 10.80 -10.00
CA GLY A 98 33.34 10.71 -10.30
C GLY A 98 34.17 11.38 -9.20
N GLU A 99 35.01 12.34 -9.58
CA GLU A 99 35.88 13.09 -8.64
C GLU A 99 35.25 14.39 -8.13
N LYS A 100 34.04 14.73 -8.57
CA LYS A 100 33.38 16.00 -8.24
C LYS A 100 32.31 15.80 -7.18
N GLU A 101 32.35 16.65 -6.17
CA GLU A 101 31.29 16.80 -5.18
C GLU A 101 30.55 18.11 -5.44
N PHE A 102 29.22 18.06 -5.40
CA PHE A 102 28.36 19.22 -5.57
C PHE A 102 27.03 19.02 -4.85
N TYR A 103 26.37 20.12 -4.53
CA TYR A 103 25.07 20.07 -3.90
C TYR A 103 23.95 19.95 -4.93
N LEU A 104 22.87 19.31 -4.51
CA LEU A 104 21.61 19.21 -5.25
C LEU A 104 20.45 19.53 -4.32
N ARG A 105 19.46 20.22 -4.88
CA ARG A 105 18.17 20.51 -4.25
C ARG A 105 17.17 19.41 -4.58
N LEU A 106 16.39 18.95 -3.60
CA LEU A 106 15.39 17.88 -3.82
C LEU A 106 14.28 18.31 -4.78
N ALA A 107 13.80 19.55 -4.65
CA ALA A 107 12.75 20.12 -5.51
C ALA A 107 13.20 20.37 -6.97
N ASP A 108 14.51 20.31 -7.25
CA ASP A 108 15.05 20.46 -8.61
C ASP A 108 15.14 19.10 -9.34
N ALA A 109 14.62 18.02 -8.75
CA ALA A 109 14.46 16.75 -9.44
C ALA A 109 13.69 16.94 -10.76
N GLY A 110 14.26 16.46 -11.87
CA GLY A 110 13.61 16.56 -13.17
C GLY A 110 12.27 15.84 -13.26
N LYS A 111 11.99 14.92 -12.34
CA LYS A 111 10.69 14.28 -12.16
C LYS A 111 10.43 13.97 -10.69
N ILE A 112 9.27 14.44 -10.23
CA ILE A 112 8.74 14.22 -8.88
C ILE A 112 7.44 13.42 -9.03
N ASN A 113 7.37 12.24 -8.43
CA ASN A 113 6.16 11.42 -8.41
C ASN A 113 5.74 11.14 -6.97
N ILE A 114 4.59 11.65 -6.56
CA ILE A 114 4.04 11.50 -5.22
C ILE A 114 2.83 10.59 -5.31
N THR A 115 2.80 9.53 -4.49
CA THR A 115 1.72 8.54 -4.48
C THR A 115 1.34 8.18 -3.05
N PRO A 116 0.05 7.98 -2.74
CA PRO A 116 -0.36 7.38 -1.48
C PRO A 116 0.24 5.98 -1.33
N TYR A 117 0.55 5.60 -0.09
CA TYR A 117 0.81 4.21 0.24
C TYR A 117 0.20 3.86 1.60
N ASP A 118 -0.04 2.57 1.76
CA ASP A 118 -0.60 1.98 2.97
C ASP A 118 -0.03 0.57 3.11
N THR A 119 0.77 0.34 4.14
CA THR A 119 1.38 -0.97 4.42
C THR A 119 0.59 -1.81 5.41
N GLY A 120 -0.54 -1.31 5.91
CA GLY A 120 -1.26 -1.90 7.05
C GLY A 120 -0.67 -1.49 8.41
N ALA A 121 0.63 -1.16 8.50
CA ALA A 121 1.25 -0.60 9.71
C ALA A 121 1.40 0.93 9.64
N LYS A 122 1.66 1.46 8.45
CA LYS A 122 1.92 2.88 8.18
C LYS A 122 1.14 3.34 6.95
N THR A 123 0.60 4.56 7.02
CA THR A 123 -0.14 5.19 5.93
C THR A 123 0.41 6.59 5.66
N GLY A 124 0.61 6.94 4.40
CA GLY A 124 1.18 8.23 4.02
C GLY A 124 1.44 8.37 2.53
N ILE A 125 2.48 9.12 2.19
CA ILE A 125 2.90 9.36 0.80
C ILE A 125 4.32 8.88 0.56
N LYS A 126 4.53 8.34 -0.64
CA LYS A 126 5.83 7.97 -1.19
C LYS A 126 6.16 8.96 -2.30
N ILE A 127 7.34 9.56 -2.20
CA ILE A 127 7.85 10.57 -3.12
C ILE A 127 9.05 9.97 -3.83
N ARG A 128 8.94 9.75 -5.14
CA ARG A 128 10.07 9.35 -5.97
C ARG A 128 10.61 10.57 -6.71
N LEU A 129 11.88 10.87 -6.47
CA LEU A 129 12.61 11.98 -7.06
C LEU A 129 13.66 11.40 -8.00
N GLU A 130 13.65 11.81 -9.27
CA GLU A 130 14.62 11.36 -10.27
C GLU A 130 14.95 12.47 -11.27
N GLY A 131 15.91 12.20 -12.14
CA GLY A 131 16.27 13.14 -13.20
C GLY A 131 17.08 14.34 -12.72
N PHE A 132 17.81 14.18 -11.61
CA PHE A 132 18.72 15.20 -11.11
C PHE A 132 19.80 15.54 -12.13
N ARG A 133 20.24 16.79 -12.15
CA ARG A 133 21.33 17.25 -13.00
C ARG A 133 22.14 18.32 -12.30
N ARG A 134 23.41 18.39 -12.66
CA ARG A 134 24.23 19.57 -12.42
C ARG A 134 23.86 20.65 -13.46
N GLU A 135 24.09 21.92 -13.12
CA GLU A 135 24.11 22.99 -14.10
C GLU A 135 24.98 22.60 -15.31
N GLU A 136 24.38 22.66 -16.51
CA GLU A 136 24.99 22.28 -17.79
C GLU A 136 25.56 20.84 -17.88
N GLY A 137 25.11 19.94 -17.01
CA GLY A 137 25.55 18.53 -16.98
C GLY A 137 24.53 17.53 -17.55
N PRO A 138 24.95 16.27 -17.80
CA PRO A 138 24.01 15.20 -18.12
C PRO A 138 23.09 14.93 -16.92
N VAL A 139 21.96 14.28 -17.19
CA VAL A 139 21.12 13.72 -16.14
C VAL A 139 21.91 12.65 -15.40
N LEU A 140 21.86 12.69 -14.08
CA LEU A 140 22.46 11.71 -13.20
C LEU A 140 21.54 10.49 -13.11
N ASP A 141 22.12 9.30 -13.14
CA ASP A 141 21.43 8.06 -12.76
C ASP A 141 21.35 7.98 -11.23
N LEU A 142 20.57 8.89 -10.65
CA LEU A 142 20.31 9.02 -9.22
C LEU A 142 18.81 9.13 -9.03
N ALA A 143 18.27 8.26 -8.18
CA ALA A 143 16.90 8.38 -7.71
C ALA A 143 16.84 8.30 -6.18
N LEU A 144 15.91 9.05 -5.61
CA LEU A 144 15.53 8.94 -4.21
C LEU A 144 14.09 8.48 -4.09
N CYS A 145 13.83 7.66 -3.09
CA CYS A 145 12.51 7.34 -2.61
C CYS A 145 12.40 7.85 -1.17
N LEU A 146 11.53 8.83 -0.95
CA LEU A 146 11.19 9.33 0.38
C LEU A 146 9.83 8.79 0.78
N THR A 147 9.64 8.47 2.05
CA THR A 147 8.32 8.20 2.62
C THR A 147 8.05 9.17 3.75
N VAL A 148 6.83 9.68 3.81
CA VAL A 148 6.32 10.47 4.93
C VAL A 148 4.97 9.87 5.28
N GLY A 149 4.78 9.45 6.53
CA GLY A 149 3.53 8.83 6.94
C GLY A 149 3.37 8.78 8.44
N LEU A 150 2.17 8.39 8.84
CA LEU A 150 1.81 8.18 10.24
C LEU A 150 1.74 6.67 10.48
N GLU A 151 2.36 6.23 11.57
CA GLU A 151 2.42 4.82 11.99
C GLU A 151 1.73 4.65 13.35
N GLY A 152 1.23 3.45 13.62
CA GLY A 152 0.78 3.07 14.96
C GLY A 152 -0.46 3.81 15.48
N LYS A 153 -0.81 3.57 16.74
CA LYS A 153 -2.04 4.13 17.36
C LYS A 153 -1.90 5.58 17.79
N ALA A 154 -0.68 6.03 18.07
CA ALA A 154 -0.40 7.40 18.45
C ALA A 154 -0.08 8.30 17.24
N GLU A 155 -0.17 7.73 16.02
CA GLU A 155 0.03 8.44 14.75
C GLU A 155 1.46 8.99 14.64
N GLU A 156 2.45 8.25 15.11
CA GLU A 156 3.84 8.67 15.06
C GLU A 156 4.25 9.08 13.64
N LEU A 157 4.77 10.31 13.48
CA LEU A 157 5.34 10.76 12.23
C LEU A 157 6.63 9.99 11.95
N VAL A 158 6.66 9.27 10.83
CA VAL A 158 7.83 8.52 10.40
C VAL A 158 8.22 8.97 8.99
N CYS A 159 9.47 9.40 8.85
CA CYS A 159 10.08 9.81 7.59
C CYS A 159 11.24 8.88 7.25
N GLU A 160 11.29 8.38 6.01
CA GLU A 160 12.40 7.56 5.51
C GLU A 160 12.93 8.15 4.21
N ALA A 161 14.23 7.96 3.97
CA ALA A 161 14.90 8.33 2.74
C ALA A 161 15.78 7.17 2.27
N VAL A 162 15.61 6.76 1.02
CA VAL A 162 16.37 5.66 0.40
C VAL A 162 16.87 6.13 -0.96
N ALA A 163 18.18 5.98 -1.20
CA ALA A 163 18.75 6.10 -2.54
C ALA A 163 18.58 4.77 -3.28
N ILE A 164 18.10 4.83 -4.52
CA ILE A 164 17.74 3.66 -5.35
C ILE A 164 18.31 3.77 -6.76
#